data_AF-A0A947J5N8-F1
#
_entry.id   AF-A0A947J5N8-F1
#
_cell.length_a   1.000
_cell.length_b   1.000
_cell.length_c   1.000
_cell.angle_alpha   90.00
_cell.angle_beta   90.00
_cell.angle_gamma   90.00
#
_symmetry.space_group_name_H-M   'P 1'
#
loop_
_entity.id
_entity.type
_entity.pdbx_description
1 polymer ?
#
loop_
_entity_poly.entity_id
_entity_poly.type
_entity_poly.pdbx_seq_one_letter_code
_entity_poly.pdbx_strand_id
1 'polypeptide(L)'
;MNLTPRQQLFVSEYLIDGNGARAARSAGYSEKTARQIATENLSKPYIQAAITAKQQETAVKLELRKEHVLLAHMEAINLARAQGQPMAMISGAREIGKLMGFYSVEAVEFVLGKNEASLRARYESMTDAELMAIVDG
;
A
#
# COMPACT_ATOMS: atom_id res chain seq x y z
N MET A 1 -16.13 -9.76 3.36
CA MET A 1 -16.33 -10.23 1.96
C MET A 1 -15.23 -11.21 1.63
N ASN A 2 -15.55 -12.34 1.01
CA ASN A 2 -14.55 -13.34 0.58
C ASN A 2 -14.10 -13.05 -0.86
N LEU A 3 -12.83 -13.29 -1.16
CA LEU A 3 -12.28 -13.16 -2.52
C LEU A 3 -12.92 -14.17 -3.46
N THR A 4 -13.28 -13.71 -4.66
CA THR A 4 -13.66 -14.63 -5.75
C THR A 4 -12.45 -15.45 -6.22
N PRO A 5 -12.63 -16.62 -6.85
CA PRO A 5 -11.52 -17.44 -7.35
C PRO A 5 -10.55 -16.68 -8.28
N ARG A 6 -11.08 -15.79 -9.15
CA ARG A 6 -10.25 -14.94 -10.01
C ARG A 6 -9.45 -13.90 -9.23
N GLN A 7 -10.02 -13.32 -8.17
CA GLN A 7 -9.28 -12.40 -7.31
C GLN A 7 -8.20 -13.12 -6.49
N GLN A 8 -8.46 -14.36 -6.05
CA GLN A 8 -7.44 -15.17 -5.39
C GLN A 8 -6.25 -15.45 -6.31
N LEU A 9 -6.53 -15.85 -7.56
CA LEU A 9 -5.50 -16.04 -8.60
C LEU A 9 -4.76 -14.73 -8.91
N PHE A 10 -5.49 -13.61 -9.00
CA PHE A 10 -4.87 -12.30 -9.19
C PHE A 10 -3.88 -11.98 -8.07
N VAL A 11 -4.26 -12.21 -6.82
CA VAL A 11 -3.39 -11.98 -5.66
C VAL A 11 -2.15 -12.88 -5.72
N SER A 12 -2.29 -14.18 -6.00
CA SER A 12 -1.14 -15.08 -6.09
C SER A 12 -0.18 -14.68 -7.20
N GLU A 13 -0.73 -14.31 -8.36
CA GLU A 13 0.07 -13.90 -9.51
C GLU A 13 0.76 -12.55 -9.25
N TYR A 14 0.06 -11.59 -8.65
CA TYR A 14 0.61 -10.27 -8.34
C TYR A 14 1.82 -10.37 -7.41
N LEU A 15 1.81 -11.29 -6.46
CA LEU A 15 2.90 -11.49 -5.51
C LEU A 15 4.20 -12.04 -6.12
N ILE A 16 4.18 -12.50 -7.37
CA ILE A 16 5.38 -13.00 -8.05
C ILE A 16 6.33 -11.84 -8.42
N ASP A 17 5.79 -10.74 -8.94
CA ASP A 17 6.60 -9.65 -9.52
C ASP A 17 6.01 -8.24 -9.36
N GLY A 18 4.86 -8.10 -8.70
CA GLY A 18 4.16 -6.82 -8.55
C GLY A 18 3.53 -6.30 -9.85
N ASN A 19 3.49 -7.09 -10.93
CA ASN A 19 2.92 -6.67 -12.21
C ASN A 19 1.41 -6.95 -12.27
N GLY A 20 0.62 -5.92 -11.93
CA GLY A 20 -0.84 -6.02 -11.92
C GLY A 20 -1.44 -6.47 -13.26
N ALA A 21 -0.98 -5.92 -14.39
CA ALA A 21 -1.55 -6.27 -15.70
C ALA A 21 -1.24 -7.71 -16.10
N ARG A 22 -0.03 -8.21 -15.80
CA ARG A 22 0.32 -9.61 -15.99
C ARG A 22 -0.54 -10.50 -15.08
N ALA A 23 -0.66 -10.14 -13.81
CA ALA A 23 -1.44 -10.90 -12.84
C ALA A 23 -2.93 -11.01 -13.25
N ALA A 24 -3.51 -9.94 -13.79
CA ALA A 24 -4.87 -9.97 -14.32
C ALA A 24 -5.01 -10.93 -15.51
N ARG A 25 -4.07 -10.94 -16.46
CA ARG A 25 -4.08 -11.90 -17.58
C ARG A 25 -3.98 -13.34 -17.08
N SER A 26 -3.02 -13.63 -16.20
CA SER A 26 -2.83 -14.96 -15.61
C SER A 26 -4.06 -15.43 -14.83
N ALA A 27 -4.76 -14.52 -14.15
CA ALA A 27 -5.99 -14.81 -13.41
C ALA A 27 -7.24 -15.02 -14.29
N GLY A 28 -7.09 -14.99 -15.61
CA GLY A 28 -8.16 -15.26 -16.58
C GLY A 28 -9.07 -14.06 -16.85
N TYR A 29 -8.60 -12.84 -16.59
CA TYR A 29 -9.27 -11.63 -17.06
C TYR A 29 -8.93 -11.34 -18.52
N SER A 30 -9.78 -10.56 -19.20
CA SER A 30 -9.57 -10.16 -20.58
C SER A 30 -8.24 -9.42 -20.75
N GLU A 31 -7.44 -9.85 -21.73
CA GLU A 31 -6.17 -9.21 -22.05
C GLU A 31 -6.32 -7.73 -22.41
N LYS A 32 -7.40 -7.38 -23.12
CA LYS A 32 -7.69 -6.01 -23.53
C LYS A 32 -7.92 -5.05 -22.35
N THR A 33 -8.42 -5.57 -21.23
CA THR A 33 -8.79 -4.76 -20.05
C THR A 33 -7.94 -5.09 -18.81
N ALA A 34 -6.89 -5.89 -18.96
CA ALA A 34 -6.07 -6.38 -17.86
C ALA A 34 -5.43 -5.25 -17.03
N ARG A 35 -5.04 -4.14 -17.68
CA ARG A 35 -4.49 -2.96 -16.98
C ARG A 35 -5.54 -2.28 -16.11
N GLN A 36 -6.73 -2.03 -16.66
CA GLN A 36 -7.83 -1.37 -15.93
C GLN A 36 -8.29 -2.24 -14.76
N ILE A 37 -8.46 -3.55 -14.99
CA ILE A 37 -8.85 -4.51 -13.97
C ILE A 37 -7.80 -4.61 -12.87
N ALA A 38 -6.50 -4.57 -13.21
CA ALA A 38 -5.45 -4.56 -12.22
C ALA A 38 -5.55 -3.32 -11.31
N THR A 39 -5.74 -2.13 -11.88
CA THR A 39 -5.94 -0.91 -11.12
C THR A 39 -7.17 -1.00 -10.21
N GLU A 40 -8.29 -1.49 -10.74
CA GLU A 40 -9.52 -1.70 -9.96
C GLU A 40 -9.34 -2.73 -8.83
N ASN A 41 -8.61 -3.82 -9.10
CA ASN A 41 -8.33 -4.82 -8.08
C ASN A 41 -7.40 -4.27 -6.99
N LEU A 42 -6.36 -3.53 -7.36
CA LEU A 42 -5.41 -2.95 -6.40
C LEU A 42 -6.01 -1.80 -5.59
N SER A 43 -7.08 -1.15 -6.06
CA SER A 43 -7.80 -0.14 -5.29
C SER A 43 -8.78 -0.72 -4.26
N LYS A 44 -9.11 -2.03 -4.34
CA LYS A 44 -10.05 -2.68 -3.42
C LYS A 44 -9.35 -3.03 -2.09
N PRO A 45 -9.82 -2.49 -0.94
CA PRO A 45 -9.16 -2.71 0.35
C PRO A 45 -9.03 -4.18 0.75
N TYR A 46 -10.03 -5.01 0.44
CA TYR A 46 -10.02 -6.44 0.77
C TYR A 46 -9.02 -7.25 -0.09
N ILE A 47 -8.69 -6.78 -1.29
CA ILE A 47 -7.63 -7.39 -2.11
C ILE A 47 -6.26 -6.98 -1.57
N GLN A 48 -6.09 -5.71 -1.19
CA GLN A 48 -4.85 -5.25 -0.54
C GLN A 48 -4.61 -5.97 0.78
N ALA A 49 -5.63 -6.14 1.61
CA ALA A 49 -5.54 -6.92 2.83
C ALA A 49 -5.09 -8.37 2.57
N ALA A 50 -5.58 -8.99 1.48
CA ALA A 50 -5.17 -10.35 1.11
C ALA A 50 -3.74 -10.44 0.59
N ILE A 51 -3.27 -9.44 -0.16
CA ILE A 51 -1.87 -9.32 -0.59
C ILE A 51 -0.98 -9.21 0.64
N THR A 52 -1.30 -8.29 1.56
CA THR A 52 -0.56 -8.11 2.82
C THR A 52 -0.56 -9.38 3.67
N ALA A 53 -1.70 -10.05 3.83
CA ALA A 53 -1.80 -11.28 4.60
C ALA A 53 -0.90 -12.39 4.03
N LYS A 54 -0.87 -12.58 2.71
CA LYS A 54 0.02 -13.57 2.06
C LYS A 54 1.49 -13.19 2.15
N GLN A 55 1.83 -11.91 2.05
CA GLN A 55 3.21 -11.44 2.27
C GLN A 55 3.66 -11.74 3.71
N GLN A 56 2.80 -11.47 4.69
CA GLN A 56 3.07 -11.79 6.09
C GLN A 56 3.18 -13.30 6.33
N GLU A 57 2.28 -14.11 5.76
CA GLU A 57 2.35 -15.57 5.81
C GLU A 57 3.69 -16.08 5.26
N THR A 58 4.12 -15.53 4.11
CA THR A 58 5.41 -15.88 3.50
C THR A 58 6.58 -15.46 4.39
N ALA A 59 6.53 -14.26 4.96
CA ALA A 59 7.57 -13.77 5.86
C ALA A 59 7.67 -14.65 7.12
N VAL A 60 6.54 -15.02 7.73
CA VAL A 60 6.49 -15.95 8.88
C VAL A 60 7.06 -17.31 8.50
N LYS A 61 6.68 -17.86 7.35
CA LYS A 61 7.14 -19.17 6.87
C LYS A 61 8.65 -19.21 6.61
N LEU A 62 9.22 -18.08 6.21
CA LEU A 62 10.67 -17.92 5.99
C LEU A 62 11.40 -17.36 7.22
N GLU A 63 10.70 -17.16 8.34
CA GLU A 63 11.22 -16.50 9.54
C GLU A 63 11.86 -15.13 9.27
N LEU A 64 11.41 -14.47 8.20
CA LEU A 64 11.89 -13.16 7.79
C LEU A 64 11.20 -12.05 8.59
N ARG A 65 12.02 -11.08 8.99
CA ARG A 65 11.59 -9.89 9.73
C ARG A 65 12.26 -8.68 9.10
N LYS A 66 11.77 -7.50 9.45
CA LYS A 66 12.33 -6.22 8.96
C LYS A 66 13.82 -6.10 9.30
N GLU A 67 14.24 -6.61 10.46
CA GLU A 67 15.63 -6.61 10.91
C GLU A 67 16.55 -7.38 9.96
N HIS A 68 16.10 -8.53 9.43
CA HIS A 68 16.87 -9.32 8.48
C HIS A 68 17.18 -8.54 7.19
N VAL A 69 16.20 -7.75 6.70
CA VAL A 69 16.39 -6.90 5.51
C VAL A 69 17.36 -5.75 5.79
N LEU A 70 17.25 -5.13 6.97
CA LEU A 70 18.16 -4.07 7.41
C LEU A 70 19.61 -4.57 7.50
N LEU A 71 19.82 -5.75 8.10
CA LEU A 71 21.14 -6.38 8.21
C LEU A 71 21.74 -6.65 6.84
N ALA A 72 20.98 -7.21 5.90
CA ALA A 72 21.44 -7.45 4.53
C ALA A 72 21.90 -6.16 3.83
N HIS A 73 21.16 -5.05 4.00
CA HIS A 73 21.59 -3.76 3.47
C HIS A 73 22.87 -3.24 4.13
N MET A 74 23.02 -3.40 5.45
CA MET A 74 24.24 -2.98 6.17
C MET A 74 25.47 -3.78 5.71
N GLU A 75 25.32 -5.09 5.52
CA GLU A 75 26.38 -5.96 4.98
C GLU A 75 26.79 -5.54 3.57
N ALA A 76 25.81 -5.27 2.69
CA ALA A 76 26.08 -4.78 1.34
C ALA A 76 26.81 -3.41 1.34
N ILE A 77 26.44 -2.50 2.25
CA ILE A 77 27.13 -1.21 2.42
C ILE A 77 28.58 -1.42 2.88
N ASN A 78 28.83 -2.35 3.82
CA ASN A 78 30.18 -2.66 4.27
C ASN A 78 31.06 -3.21 3.14
N LEU A 79 30.51 -4.08 2.29
CA LEU A 79 31.21 -4.57 1.09
C LEU A 79 31.47 -3.43 0.09
N ALA A 80 30.47 -2.59 -0.18
CA ALA A 80 30.62 -1.42 -1.05
C ALA A 80 31.69 -0.45 -0.53
N ARG A 81 31.80 -0.28 0.78
CA ARG A 81 32.86 0.53 1.42
C ARG A 81 34.24 -0.06 1.15
N ALA A 82 34.42 -1.36 1.34
CA ALA A 82 35.70 -2.03 1.08
C ALA A 82 36.13 -1.92 -0.40
N GLN A 83 35.17 -1.80 -1.31
CA GLN A 83 35.40 -1.65 -2.74
C GLN A 83 35.44 -0.18 -3.22
N GLY A 84 35.32 0.80 -2.31
CA GLY A 84 35.35 2.22 -2.67
C GLY A 84 34.18 2.65 -3.56
N GLN A 85 32.98 2.11 -3.35
CA GLN A 85 31.78 2.39 -4.15
C GLN A 85 30.79 3.32 -3.43
N PRO A 86 31.00 4.65 -3.44
CA PRO A 86 30.19 5.60 -2.69
C PRO A 86 28.72 5.65 -3.13
N MET A 87 28.44 5.46 -4.42
CA MET A 87 27.05 5.47 -4.91
C MET A 87 26.24 4.29 -4.37
N ALA A 88 26.85 3.10 -4.25
CA ALA A 88 26.21 1.94 -3.66
C ALA A 88 25.96 2.15 -2.15
N MET A 89 26.91 2.76 -1.44
CA MET A 89 26.74 3.11 -0.02
C MET A 89 25.58 4.11 0.19
N ILE A 90 25.52 5.18 -0.61
CA ILE A 90 24.44 6.18 -0.55
C ILE A 90 23.09 5.53 -0.83
N SER A 91 23.02 4.65 -1.84
CA SER A 91 21.81 3.91 -2.18
C SER A 91 21.35 3.01 -1.04
N GLY A 92 22.26 2.23 -0.45
CA GLY A 92 21.94 1.37 0.70
C GLY A 92 21.45 2.16 1.91
N ALA A 93 22.10 3.29 2.24
CA ALA A 93 21.70 4.15 3.33
C ALA A 93 20.29 4.75 3.12
N ARG A 94 19.95 5.10 1.88
CA ARG A 94 18.61 5.56 1.50
C ARG A 94 17.55 4.48 1.74
N GLU A 95 17.80 3.25 1.30
CA GLU A 95 16.84 2.15 1.48
C GLU A 95 16.64 1.83 2.98
N ILE A 96 17.70 1.84 3.78
CA ILE A 96 17.60 1.74 5.25
C ILE A 96 16.72 2.87 5.80
N GLY A 97 16.95 4.12 5.39
CA GLY A 97 16.14 5.24 5.86
C GLY A 97 14.66 5.13 5.49
N LYS A 98 14.34 4.63 4.28
CA LYS A 98 12.95 4.33 3.89
C LYS A 98 12.34 3.24 4.78
N LEU A 99 13.05 2.14 5.00
CA LEU A 99 12.59 1.06 5.88
C LEU A 99 12.39 1.57 7.31
N MET A 100 13.28 2.41 7.83
CA MET A 100 13.17 3.01 9.16
C MET A 100 12.09 4.09 9.28
N GLY A 101 11.46 4.48 8.17
CA GLY A 101 10.38 5.48 8.16
C GLY A 101 10.85 6.93 8.12
N PHE A 102 12.14 7.20 7.86
CA PHE A 102 12.65 8.59 7.81
C PHE A 102 12.12 9.40 6.62
N TYR A 103 11.42 8.76 5.68
CA TYR A 103 10.85 9.39 4.48
C TYR A 103 9.32 9.43 4.50
N SER A 104 8.66 8.91 5.54
CA SER A 104 7.20 9.07 5.64
C SER A 104 6.90 10.54 5.88
N VAL A 105 6.04 11.13 5.04
CA VAL A 105 5.42 12.41 5.32
C VAL A 105 4.59 12.21 6.60
N GLU A 106 4.89 12.96 7.66
CA GLU A 106 4.01 13.01 8.82
C GLU A 106 2.60 13.35 8.31
N ALA A 107 1.63 12.47 8.54
CA ALA A 107 0.26 12.77 8.17
C ALA A 107 -0.12 14.05 8.91
N VAL A 108 -0.37 15.13 8.17
CA VAL A 108 -1.02 16.31 8.74
C VAL A 108 -2.44 15.85 9.05
N GLU A 109 -2.64 15.44 10.29
CA GLU A 109 -3.96 15.15 10.80
C GLU A 109 -4.70 16.49 10.81
N PHE A 110 -5.58 16.70 9.83
CA PHE A 110 -6.45 17.87 9.81
C PHE A 110 -7.47 17.67 10.93
N VAL A 111 -7.10 18.08 12.14
CA VAL A 111 -8.03 18.14 13.27
C VAL A 111 -9.07 19.17 12.90
N LEU A 112 -10.26 18.72 12.49
CA LEU A 112 -11.44 19.56 12.45
C LEU A 112 -11.59 20.16 13.85
N GLY A 113 -11.34 21.46 13.96
CA GLY A 113 -11.33 22.15 15.25
C GLY A 113 -12.66 22.01 15.98
N LYS A 114 -12.65 22.38 17.28
CA LYS A 114 -13.66 22.27 18.37
C LYS A 114 -15.17 22.43 18.06
N ASN A 115 -15.57 22.69 16.82
CA ASN A 115 -16.93 22.87 16.36
C ASN A 115 -17.57 21.61 15.76
N GLU A 116 -16.96 20.42 15.85
CA GLU A 116 -17.54 19.19 15.28
C GLU A 116 -18.92 18.87 15.88
N ALA A 117 -19.07 19.00 17.20
CA ALA A 117 -20.36 18.78 17.86
C ALA A 117 -21.42 19.83 17.46
N SER A 118 -21.02 21.09 17.27
CA SER A 118 -21.95 22.16 16.90
C SER A 118 -22.31 22.17 15.41
N LEU A 119 -21.36 21.83 14.53
CA LEU A 119 -21.59 21.62 13.10
C LEU A 119 -22.47 20.40 12.87
N ARG A 120 -22.17 19.29 13.55
CA ARG A 120 -22.97 18.07 13.45
C ARG A 120 -24.39 18.28 13.98
N ALA A 121 -24.55 18.92 15.14
CA ALA A 121 -25.87 19.28 15.65
C ALA A 121 -26.63 20.23 14.70
N ARG A 122 -25.92 21.15 14.04
CA ARG A 122 -26.51 22.02 13.02
C ARG A 122 -26.99 21.22 11.82
N TYR A 123 -26.16 20.34 11.24
CA TYR A 123 -26.55 19.53 10.08
C TYR A 123 -27.67 18.53 10.40
N GLU A 124 -27.65 17.94 11.59
CA GLU A 124 -28.73 17.05 12.05
C GLU A 124 -30.05 17.78 12.30
N SER A 125 -30.01 19.12 12.49
CA SER A 125 -31.20 19.97 12.64
C SER A 125 -31.73 20.57 11.34
N MET A 126 -31.02 20.40 10.22
CA MET A 126 -31.42 20.90 8.91
C MET A 126 -32.35 19.92 8.21
N THR A 127 -33.25 20.45 7.39
CA THR A 127 -34.12 19.63 6.55
C THR A 127 -33.36 19.04 5.37
N ASP A 128 -33.84 17.93 4.81
CA ASP A 128 -33.23 17.28 3.65
C ASP A 128 -33.07 18.23 2.45
N ALA A 129 -33.99 19.19 2.28
CA ALA A 129 -33.91 20.21 1.23
C ALA A 129 -32.76 21.21 1.46
N GLU A 130 -32.53 21.61 2.72
CA GLU A 130 -31.43 22.50 3.08
C GLU A 130 -30.07 21.79 3.05
N LEU A 131 -30.03 20.50 3.41
CA LEU A 131 -28.85 19.65 3.26
C LEU A 131 -28.46 19.48 1.78
N MET A 132 -29.45 19.23 0.91
CA MET A 132 -29.24 19.15 -0.55
C MET A 132 -28.68 20.45 -1.12
N ALA A 133 -29.20 21.61 -0.69
CA ALA A 133 -28.73 22.92 -1.15
C ALA A 133 -27.27 23.22 -0.77
N ILE A 134 -26.73 22.60 0.30
CA ILE A 134 -25.32 22.73 0.69
C ILE A 134 -24.41 21.85 -0.19
N VAL A 135 -24.89 20.68 -0.60
CA VAL A 135 -24.13 19.73 -1.43
C VAL A 135 -24.08 20.17 -2.89
N ASP A 136 -25.14 20.83 -3.36
CA ASP A 136 -25.26 21.36 -4.72
C ASP A 136 -24.62 22.75 -4.91
N GLY A 137 -23.95 23.28 -3.89
CA GLY A 137 -23.26 24.59 -3.87
C GLY A 137 -21.93 24.61 -4.62
#